data_AF-A0A4V2YEX5-F1
#
_entry.id   AF-A0A4V2YEX5-F1
#
_cell.length_a   1.000
_cell.length_b   1.000
_cell.length_c   1.000
_cell.angle_alpha   90.00
_cell.angle_beta   90.00
_cell.angle_gamma   90.00
#
_symmetry.space_group_name_H-M   'P 1'
#
loop_
_entity.id
_entity.type
_entity.pdbx_description
1 polymer ?
#
loop_
_entity_poly.entity_id
_entity_poly.type
_entity_poly.pdbx_seq_one_letter_code
_entity_poly.pdbx_strand_id
1 'polypeptide(L)'
;MEIFILAFFALGYLVLAGADIGVGMALPYLGRSAAERREVIAAIAPFFLGNEVWLVATAGVLAGLFPELEGELLSGNHTVVVVLLLAWVVRDMGLWLRGRVPGARWQAFWDGAIVVGSWGLALSWGLLLGHVLLGITGPFAMLPALVVAALFGTHGMTFAALRLRGELRGRAAVLSGGAGEARTYALTSAALVTVGVLAGLRLPLEPSSAGVVLVPVVLTMMPLLVAAQAWVWWTFRHRVTGPSYL
;
A
#
# COMPACT_ATOMS: atom_id res chain seq x y z
N MET A 1 -23.51 -8.93 -3.58
CA MET A 1 -22.29 -9.48 -4.21
C MET A 1 -21.25 -8.37 -4.41
N GLU A 2 -21.70 -7.23 -4.91
CA GLU A 2 -21.02 -5.96 -5.16
C GLU A 2 -20.19 -5.47 -3.97
N ILE A 3 -20.75 -5.48 -2.76
CA ILE A 3 -20.05 -5.07 -1.53
C ILE A 3 -18.80 -5.93 -1.30
N PHE A 4 -18.91 -7.25 -1.52
CA PHE A 4 -17.78 -8.16 -1.37
C PHE A 4 -16.71 -7.91 -2.42
N ILE A 5 -17.07 -7.51 -3.64
CA ILE A 5 -16.11 -7.16 -4.69
C ILE A 5 -15.34 -5.90 -4.30
N LEU A 6 -16.03 -4.85 -3.85
CA LEU A 6 -15.39 -3.63 -3.37
C LEU A 6 -14.45 -3.92 -2.19
N ALA A 7 -14.95 -4.65 -1.19
CA ALA A 7 -14.16 -5.04 -0.03
C ALA A 7 -12.94 -5.89 -0.43
N PHE A 8 -13.09 -6.84 -1.35
CA PHE A 8 -12.01 -7.69 -1.80
C PHE A 8 -10.85 -6.87 -2.39
N PHE A 9 -11.14 -5.94 -3.31
CA PHE A 9 -10.11 -5.10 -3.91
C PHE A 9 -9.52 -4.09 -2.92
N ALA A 10 -10.37 -3.42 -2.13
CA ALA A 10 -9.93 -2.38 -1.20
C ALA A 10 -9.06 -2.96 -0.07
N LEU A 11 -9.48 -4.08 0.53
CA LEU A 11 -8.74 -4.74 1.60
C LEU A 11 -7.47 -5.40 1.06
N GLY A 12 -7.54 -5.99 -0.13
CA GLY A 12 -6.36 -6.51 -0.83
C GLY A 12 -5.31 -5.43 -1.08
N TYR A 13 -5.73 -4.25 -1.56
CA TYR A 13 -4.85 -3.09 -1.72
C TYR A 13 -4.21 -2.67 -0.38
N LEU A 14 -5.01 -2.49 0.69
CA LEU A 14 -4.48 -2.05 1.99
C LEU A 14 -3.38 -2.99 2.51
N VAL A 15 -3.54 -4.29 2.35
CA VAL A 15 -2.53 -5.28 2.75
C VAL A 15 -1.33 -5.25 1.80
N LEU A 16 -1.57 -5.37 0.50
CA LEU A 16 -0.51 -5.53 -0.49
C LEU A 16 0.34 -4.25 -0.61
N ALA A 17 -0.30 -3.11 -0.89
CA ALA A 17 0.37 -1.83 -1.04
C ALA A 17 0.87 -1.29 0.31
N GLY A 18 0.17 -1.58 1.42
CA GLY A 18 0.61 -1.19 2.76
C GLY A 18 2.01 -1.70 3.08
N ALA A 19 2.42 -2.85 2.53
CA ALA A 19 3.75 -3.39 2.69
C ALA A 19 4.82 -2.53 1.98
N ASP A 20 4.66 -2.25 0.69
CA ASP A 20 5.64 -1.48 -0.08
C ASP A 20 5.64 0.03 0.27
N ILE A 21 4.50 0.59 0.68
CA ILE A 21 4.41 1.92 1.30
C ILE A 21 5.24 1.93 2.59
N GLY A 22 5.03 0.96 3.48
CA GLY A 22 5.79 0.87 4.73
C GLY A 22 7.29 0.72 4.54
N VAL A 23 7.73 -0.06 3.55
CA VAL A 23 9.16 -0.17 3.18
C VAL A 23 9.70 1.18 2.70
N GLY A 24 8.95 1.90 1.86
CA GLY A 24 9.32 3.22 1.37
C GLY A 24 9.46 4.25 2.49
N MET A 25 8.55 4.24 3.48
CA MET A 25 8.62 5.10 4.67
C MET A 25 9.92 4.85 5.47
N ALA A 26 10.32 3.58 5.58
CA ALA A 26 11.46 3.14 6.38
C ALA A 26 12.79 3.08 5.61
N LEU A 27 12.83 3.51 4.34
CA LEU A 27 13.99 3.36 3.46
C LEU A 27 15.33 3.85 4.06
N PRO A 28 15.42 5.03 4.73
CA PRO A 28 16.68 5.52 5.31
C PRO A 28 17.13 4.71 6.54
N TYR A 29 16.18 4.10 7.24
CA TYR A 29 16.46 3.23 8.39
C TYR A 29 16.94 1.84 7.91
N LEU A 30 16.25 1.28 6.91
CA LEU A 30 16.55 -0.03 6.33
C LEU A 30 17.88 -0.02 5.59
N GLY A 31 18.13 0.96 4.73
CA GLY A 31 19.38 1.13 3.99
C GLY A 31 20.13 2.39 4.41
N ARG A 32 21.37 2.22 4.89
CA ARG A 32 22.25 3.30 5.34
C ARG A 32 23.20 3.74 4.23
N SER A 33 23.53 2.86 3.30
CA SER A 33 24.28 3.18 2.07
C SER A 33 23.41 3.17 0.81
N ALA A 34 23.91 3.75 -0.29
CA ALA A 34 23.21 3.74 -1.58
C ALA A 34 22.99 2.32 -2.13
N ALA A 35 23.93 1.41 -1.89
CA ALA A 35 23.84 0.00 -2.27
C ALA A 35 22.79 -0.74 -1.43
N GLU A 36 22.78 -0.51 -0.12
CA GLU A 36 21.77 -1.10 0.76
C GLU A 36 20.35 -0.60 0.43
N ARG A 37 20.18 0.71 0.18
CA ARG A 37 18.87 1.26 -0.25
C ARG A 37 18.41 0.65 -1.57
N ARG A 38 19.34 0.37 -2.48
CA ARG A 38 19.03 -0.34 -3.73
C ARG A 38 18.51 -1.76 -3.47
N GLU A 39 19.13 -2.49 -2.54
CA GLU A 39 18.69 -3.83 -2.16
C GLU A 39 17.31 -3.81 -1.47
N VAL A 40 17.05 -2.81 -0.62
CA VAL A 40 15.73 -2.58 -0.01
C VAL A 40 14.67 -2.32 -1.07
N ILE A 41 14.95 -1.46 -2.06
CA ILE A 41 14.01 -1.18 -3.17
C ILE A 41 13.80 -2.44 -4.03
N ALA A 42 14.85 -3.21 -4.30
CA ALA A 42 14.74 -4.46 -5.05
C ALA A 42 13.82 -5.49 -4.35
N ALA A 43 13.64 -5.41 -3.03
CA ALA A 43 12.73 -6.28 -2.30
C ALA A 43 11.24 -6.01 -2.59
N ILE A 44 10.87 -4.79 -2.96
CA ILE A 44 9.49 -4.37 -3.28
C ILE A 44 9.24 -4.19 -4.77
N ALA A 45 10.29 -3.97 -5.57
CA ALA A 45 10.22 -3.69 -7.00
C ALA A 45 9.33 -4.65 -7.82
N PRO A 46 9.34 -5.98 -7.57
CA PRO A 46 8.49 -6.89 -8.33
C PRO A 46 7.00 -6.81 -7.99
N PHE A 47 6.65 -6.19 -6.86
CA PHE A 47 5.32 -6.25 -6.26
C PHE A 47 4.54 -4.95 -6.41
N PHE A 48 5.20 -3.79 -6.29
CA PHE A 48 4.51 -2.51 -6.10
C PHE A 48 3.51 -2.18 -7.22
N LEU A 49 3.89 -2.37 -8.49
CA LEU A 49 2.99 -2.12 -9.63
C LEU A 49 1.78 -3.07 -9.62
N GLY A 50 2.00 -4.35 -9.25
CA GLY A 50 0.92 -5.31 -9.09
C GLY A 50 -0.04 -4.91 -7.97
N ASN A 51 0.51 -4.40 -6.87
CA ASN A 51 -0.27 -3.94 -5.72
C ASN A 51 -1.10 -2.68 -6.05
N GLU A 52 -0.60 -1.79 -6.90
CA GLU A 52 -1.32 -0.61 -7.40
C GLU A 52 -2.54 -0.95 -8.27
N VAL A 53 -2.50 -2.07 -9.00
CA VAL A 53 -3.67 -2.55 -9.77
C VAL A 53 -4.87 -2.80 -8.86
N TRP A 54 -4.66 -3.19 -7.60
CA TRP A 54 -5.76 -3.36 -6.63
C TRP A 54 -6.42 -2.02 -6.26
N LEU A 55 -5.66 -0.92 -6.21
CA LEU A 55 -6.23 0.41 -6.02
C LEU A 55 -7.04 0.84 -7.22
N VAL A 56 -6.51 0.63 -8.43
CA VAL A 56 -7.21 0.97 -9.67
C VAL A 56 -8.50 0.17 -9.79
N ALA A 57 -8.47 -1.13 -9.47
CA ALA A 57 -9.66 -1.98 -9.43
C ALA A 57 -10.67 -1.50 -8.37
N THR A 58 -10.19 -1.11 -7.18
CA THR A 58 -11.03 -0.52 -6.13
C THR A 58 -11.72 0.75 -6.62
N ALA A 59 -10.98 1.68 -7.23
CA ALA A 59 -11.52 2.92 -7.76
C ALA A 59 -12.53 2.69 -8.89
N GLY A 60 -12.24 1.75 -9.81
CA GLY A 60 -13.16 1.39 -10.90
C GLY A 60 -14.45 0.73 -10.39
N VAL A 61 -14.33 -0.16 -9.41
CA VAL A 61 -15.50 -0.78 -8.75
C VAL A 61 -16.30 0.26 -7.98
N LEU A 62 -15.64 1.16 -7.25
CA LEU A 62 -16.29 2.25 -6.52
C LEU A 62 -17.08 3.15 -7.48
N ALA A 63 -16.44 3.65 -8.53
CA ALA A 63 -17.10 4.53 -9.51
C ALA A 63 -18.23 3.83 -10.29
N GLY A 64 -18.06 2.55 -10.63
CA GLY A 64 -19.04 1.81 -11.41
C GLY A 64 -20.22 1.27 -10.61
N LEU A 65 -19.94 0.65 -9.45
CA LEU A 65 -20.94 -0.01 -8.62
C LEU A 65 -21.50 0.87 -7.50
N PHE A 66 -20.80 1.93 -7.07
CA PHE A 66 -21.20 2.76 -5.93
C PHE A 66 -20.98 4.26 -6.22
N PRO A 67 -21.62 4.83 -7.26
CA PRO A 67 -21.38 6.21 -7.69
C PRO A 67 -21.79 7.27 -6.65
N GLU A 68 -22.83 7.02 -5.86
CA GLU A 68 -23.23 7.95 -4.78
C GLU A 68 -22.15 8.03 -3.70
N LEU A 69 -21.67 6.86 -3.25
CA LEU A 69 -20.56 6.75 -2.30
C LEU A 69 -19.27 7.39 -2.85
N GLU A 70 -18.97 7.19 -4.13
CA GLU A 70 -17.83 7.83 -4.79
C GLU A 70 -17.91 9.36 -4.69
N GLY A 71 -19.07 9.93 -5.03
CA GLY A 71 -19.32 11.37 -4.93
C GLY A 71 -19.21 11.90 -3.50
N GLU A 72 -19.74 11.19 -2.51
CA GLU A 72 -19.62 11.55 -1.09
C GLU A 72 -18.16 11.55 -0.60
N LEU A 73 -17.42 10.48 -0.91
CA LEU A 73 -16.01 10.35 -0.50
C LEU A 73 -15.15 11.44 -1.12
N LEU A 74 -15.32 11.73 -2.41
CA LEU A 74 -14.56 12.76 -3.11
C LEU A 74 -14.93 14.18 -2.66
N SER A 75 -16.21 14.49 -2.55
CA SER A 75 -16.65 15.84 -2.15
C SER A 75 -16.21 16.18 -0.72
N GLY A 76 -16.32 15.22 0.21
CA GLY A 76 -15.90 15.37 1.59
C GLY A 76 -14.38 15.39 1.82
N ASN A 77 -13.60 14.78 0.91
CA ASN A 77 -12.17 14.54 1.13
C ASN A 77 -11.25 14.95 -0.04
N HIS A 78 -11.71 15.85 -0.93
CA HIS A 78 -10.99 16.22 -2.15
C HIS A 78 -9.51 16.59 -1.89
N THR A 79 -9.21 17.37 -0.86
CA THR A 79 -7.83 17.78 -0.54
C THR A 79 -6.98 16.56 -0.18
N VAL A 80 -7.51 15.65 0.64
CA VAL A 80 -6.79 14.44 1.07
C VAL A 80 -6.56 13.52 -0.11
N VAL A 81 -7.54 13.36 -0.99
CA VAL A 81 -7.42 12.55 -2.22
C VAL A 81 -6.40 13.15 -3.17
N VAL A 82 -6.39 14.47 -3.39
CA VAL A 82 -5.37 15.12 -4.24
C VAL A 82 -3.97 14.93 -3.66
N VAL A 83 -3.79 15.09 -2.34
CA VAL A 83 -2.50 14.84 -1.69
C VAL A 83 -2.09 13.36 -1.81
N LEU A 84 -3.04 12.44 -1.68
CA LEU A 84 -2.81 11.01 -1.88
C LEU A 84 -2.30 10.73 -3.30
N LEU A 85 -2.95 11.27 -4.33
CA LEU A 85 -2.54 11.09 -5.73
C LEU A 85 -1.16 11.70 -6.01
N LEU A 86 -0.88 12.90 -5.49
CA LEU A 86 0.44 13.52 -5.61
C LEU A 86 1.52 12.68 -4.93
N ALA A 87 1.24 12.18 -3.73
CA ALA A 87 2.15 11.32 -2.98
C ALA A 87 2.42 9.99 -3.72
N TRP A 88 1.37 9.43 -4.35
CA TRP A 88 1.50 8.25 -5.22
C TRP A 88 2.45 8.54 -6.39
N VAL A 89 2.18 9.60 -7.16
CA VAL A 89 3.01 9.98 -8.31
C VAL A 89 4.46 10.22 -7.90
N VAL A 90 4.70 10.98 -6.83
CA VAL A 90 6.06 11.31 -6.36
C VAL A 90 6.81 10.05 -5.93
N ARG A 91 6.15 9.13 -5.24
CA ARG A 91 6.74 7.86 -4.82
C ARG A 91 7.16 7.02 -6.02
N ASP A 92 6.26 6.85 -6.99
CA ASP A 92 6.50 5.99 -8.14
C ASP A 92 7.58 6.57 -9.06
N MET A 93 7.58 7.89 -9.24
CA MET A 93 8.68 8.61 -9.89
C MET A 93 10.00 8.29 -9.19
N GLY A 94 10.05 8.33 -7.86
CA GLY A 94 11.21 7.93 -7.09
C GLY A 94 11.67 6.50 -7.36
N LEU A 95 10.76 5.52 -7.32
CA LEU A 95 11.08 4.11 -7.58
C LEU A 95 11.63 3.89 -8.99
N TRP A 96 11.02 4.52 -10.00
CA TRP A 96 11.40 4.33 -11.41
C TRP A 96 12.64 5.11 -11.84
N LEU A 97 12.83 6.32 -11.30
CA LEU A 97 13.86 7.27 -11.76
C LEU A 97 15.17 7.18 -10.98
N ARG A 98 15.16 6.68 -9.74
CA ARG A 98 16.35 6.59 -8.87
C ARG A 98 17.56 5.93 -9.56
N GLY A 99 17.34 4.82 -10.26
CA GLY A 99 18.40 4.04 -10.92
C GLY A 99 18.83 4.55 -12.30
N ARG A 100 18.15 5.57 -12.86
CA ARG A 100 18.31 5.99 -14.27
C ARG A 100 19.50 6.89 -14.52
N VAL A 101 19.91 7.69 -13.55
CA VAL A 101 21.05 8.61 -13.66
C VAL A 101 22.05 8.29 -12.56
N PRO A 102 23.34 8.07 -12.88
CA PRO A 102 24.36 7.87 -11.86
C PRO A 102 24.61 9.17 -11.09
N GLY A 103 24.81 9.07 -9.78
CA GLY A 103 25.23 10.21 -8.94
C GLY A 103 24.55 10.24 -7.58
N ALA A 104 25.33 10.57 -6.55
CA ALA A 104 24.85 10.58 -5.17
C ALA A 104 23.71 11.59 -4.94
N ARG A 105 23.76 12.77 -5.57
CA ARG A 105 22.71 13.80 -5.47
C ARG A 105 21.38 13.33 -6.08
N TRP A 106 21.44 12.69 -7.23
CA TRP A 106 20.26 12.13 -7.90
C TRP A 106 19.62 11.02 -7.07
N GLN A 107 20.43 10.07 -6.61
CA GLN A 107 19.95 8.97 -5.77
C GLN A 107 19.36 9.49 -4.45
N ALA A 108 20.01 10.45 -3.79
CA ALA A 108 19.49 11.06 -2.56
C ALA A 108 18.17 11.81 -2.77
N PHE A 109 18.01 12.52 -3.89
CA PHE A 109 16.77 13.19 -4.24
C PHE A 109 15.60 12.20 -4.38
N TRP A 110 15.80 11.11 -5.15
CA TRP A 110 14.75 10.11 -5.33
C TRP A 110 14.55 9.21 -4.10
N ASP A 111 15.58 8.95 -3.31
CA ASP A 111 15.43 8.34 -1.98
C ASP A 111 14.49 9.20 -1.11
N GLY A 112 14.67 10.53 -1.13
CA GLY A 112 13.78 11.48 -0.45
C GLY A 112 12.35 11.46 -1.00
N ALA A 113 12.19 11.43 -2.34
CA ALA A 113 10.88 11.35 -2.99
C ALA A 113 10.12 10.06 -2.61
N ILE A 114 10.81 8.91 -2.57
CA ILE A 114 10.22 7.63 -2.12
C ILE A 114 9.71 7.76 -0.69
N VAL A 115 10.53 8.32 0.21
CA VAL A 115 10.18 8.47 1.63
C VAL A 115 8.99 9.41 1.80
N VAL A 116 9.07 10.62 1.24
CA VAL A 116 8.02 11.63 1.37
C VAL A 116 6.72 11.17 0.73
N GLY A 117 6.78 10.57 -0.48
CA GLY A 117 5.60 10.01 -1.14
C GLY A 117 4.98 8.85 -0.36
N SER A 118 5.79 7.97 0.22
CA SER A 118 5.27 6.86 1.04
C SER A 118 4.64 7.34 2.35
N TRP A 119 5.23 8.33 3.02
CA TRP A 119 4.61 8.98 4.19
C TRP A 119 3.32 9.72 3.81
N GLY A 120 3.31 10.43 2.68
CA GLY A 120 2.12 11.12 2.17
C GLY A 120 0.98 10.13 1.92
N LEU A 121 1.25 9.01 1.26
CA LEU A 121 0.28 7.93 1.06
C LEU A 121 -0.26 7.39 2.38
N ALA A 122 0.63 7.04 3.31
CA ALA A 122 0.26 6.45 4.59
C ALA A 122 -0.63 7.38 5.43
N LEU A 123 -0.26 8.66 5.50
CA LEU A 123 -1.02 9.67 6.24
C LEU A 123 -2.35 9.97 5.55
N SER A 124 -2.40 10.09 4.22
CA SER A 124 -3.65 10.33 3.49
C SER A 124 -4.64 9.18 3.66
N TRP A 125 -4.19 7.93 3.56
CA TRP A 125 -5.04 6.77 3.84
C TRP A 125 -5.56 6.76 5.27
N GLY A 126 -4.69 7.09 6.22
CA GLY A 126 -5.09 7.18 7.61
C GLY A 126 -6.07 8.32 7.92
N LEU A 127 -5.94 9.46 7.23
CA LEU A 127 -6.92 10.55 7.28
C LEU A 127 -8.27 10.12 6.70
N LEU A 128 -8.28 9.48 5.52
CA LEU A 128 -9.49 8.97 4.87
C LEU A 128 -10.19 7.93 5.74
N LEU A 129 -9.45 6.91 6.21
CA LEU A 129 -10.01 5.86 7.06
C LEU A 129 -10.45 6.42 8.42
N GLY A 130 -9.72 7.37 8.99
CA GLY A 130 -10.11 8.05 10.22
C GLY A 130 -11.41 8.86 10.07
N HIS A 131 -11.57 9.56 8.95
CA HIS A 131 -12.81 10.26 8.62
C HIS A 131 -13.98 9.28 8.48
N VAL A 132 -13.82 8.22 7.69
CA VAL A 132 -14.88 7.22 7.45
C VAL A 132 -15.25 6.47 8.74
N LEU A 133 -14.26 6.03 9.51
CA LEU A 133 -14.48 5.18 10.67
C LEU A 133 -15.02 5.95 11.89
N LEU A 134 -14.49 7.16 12.10
CA LEU A 134 -14.66 7.92 13.35
C LEU A 134 -15.38 9.26 13.16
N GLY A 135 -15.58 9.74 11.92
CA GLY A 135 -16.14 11.06 11.63
C GLY A 135 -15.24 12.22 12.04
N ILE A 136 -13.97 11.97 12.36
CA ILE A 136 -13.04 12.99 12.86
C ILE A 136 -12.44 13.77 11.69
N THR A 137 -12.42 15.11 11.83
CA THR A 137 -11.84 16.03 10.86
C THR A 137 -10.87 17.01 11.53
N GLY A 138 -10.16 17.81 10.73
CA GLY A 138 -9.22 18.81 11.24
C GLY A 138 -8.00 18.20 11.92
N PRO A 139 -7.33 18.93 12.82
CA PRO A 139 -6.07 18.50 13.43
C PRO A 139 -6.16 17.16 14.20
N PHE A 140 -7.32 16.84 14.77
CA PHE A 140 -7.54 15.59 15.51
C PHE A 140 -7.53 14.34 14.61
N ALA A 141 -7.78 14.49 13.30
CA ALA A 141 -7.70 13.40 12.34
C ALA A 141 -6.24 12.89 12.16
N MET A 142 -5.25 13.65 12.63
CA MET A 142 -3.85 13.22 12.60
C MET A 142 -3.58 12.00 13.49
N LEU A 143 -4.34 11.82 14.58
CA LEU A 143 -4.15 10.66 15.45
C LEU A 143 -4.46 9.33 14.75
N PRO A 144 -5.67 9.11 14.17
CA PRO A 144 -5.92 7.91 13.38
C PRO A 144 -4.99 7.82 12.17
N ALA A 145 -4.58 8.96 11.59
CA ALA A 145 -3.63 8.97 10.49
C ALA A 145 -2.26 8.38 10.86
N LEU A 146 -1.72 8.79 12.01
CA LEU A 146 -0.46 8.27 12.54
C LEU A 146 -0.57 6.80 12.96
N VAL A 147 -1.72 6.36 13.46
CA VAL A 147 -1.96 4.93 13.79
C VAL A 147 -1.92 4.07 12.52
N VAL A 148 -2.62 4.48 11.46
CA VAL A 148 -2.59 3.76 10.17
C VAL A 148 -1.18 3.82 9.56
N ALA A 149 -0.50 4.96 9.62
CA ALA A 149 0.88 5.08 9.15
C ALA A 149 1.85 4.18 9.93
N ALA A 150 1.70 4.09 11.26
CA ALA A 150 2.47 3.15 12.08
C ALA A 150 2.17 1.70 11.70
N LEU A 151 0.92 1.38 11.40
CA LEU A 151 0.52 0.05 10.92
C LEU A 151 1.15 -0.27 9.56
N PHE A 152 1.11 0.64 8.59
CA PHE A 152 1.85 0.47 7.32
C PHE A 152 3.35 0.33 7.55
N GLY A 153 3.96 1.18 8.38
CA GLY A 153 5.38 1.10 8.72
C GLY A 153 5.76 -0.26 9.31
N THR A 154 5.01 -0.76 10.29
CA THR A 154 5.25 -2.09 10.87
C THR A 154 5.03 -3.22 9.86
N HIS A 155 3.97 -3.11 9.04
CA HIS A 155 3.67 -4.07 7.98
C HIS A 155 4.80 -4.14 6.95
N GLY A 156 5.28 -2.98 6.47
CA GLY A 156 6.40 -2.90 5.54
C GLY A 156 7.73 -3.35 6.13
N MET A 157 8.01 -3.05 7.40
CA MET A 157 9.21 -3.55 8.10
C MET A 157 9.22 -5.07 8.15
N THR A 158 8.08 -5.71 8.49
CA THR A 158 7.97 -7.17 8.53
C THR A 158 8.01 -7.79 7.13
N PHE A 159 7.42 -7.13 6.12
CA PHE A 159 7.60 -7.51 4.72
C PHE A 159 9.07 -7.46 4.32
N ALA A 160 9.77 -6.34 4.52
CA ALA A 160 11.21 -6.23 4.27
C ALA A 160 12.00 -7.33 4.99
N ALA A 161 11.62 -7.67 6.23
CA ALA A 161 12.26 -8.73 6.99
C ALA A 161 12.08 -10.09 6.32
N LEU A 162 10.92 -10.41 5.72
CA LEU A 162 10.71 -11.65 4.96
C LEU A 162 11.55 -11.73 3.67
N ARG A 163 11.92 -10.58 3.10
CA ARG A 163 12.52 -10.46 1.77
C ARG A 163 14.03 -10.23 1.78
N LEU A 164 14.57 -9.57 2.80
CA LEU A 164 15.98 -9.18 2.88
C LEU A 164 16.85 -10.23 3.56
N ARG A 165 18.18 -10.08 3.53
CA ARG A 165 19.14 -10.99 4.18
C ARG A 165 20.13 -10.21 5.05
N GLY A 166 20.95 -10.93 5.82
CA GLY A 166 22.05 -10.36 6.60
C GLY A 166 21.63 -9.22 7.53
N GLU A 167 22.41 -8.14 7.52
CA GLU A 167 22.17 -6.96 8.36
C GLU A 167 20.87 -6.23 8.02
N LEU A 168 20.48 -6.19 6.74
CA LEU A 168 19.23 -5.55 6.29
C LEU A 168 18.01 -6.25 6.90
N ARG A 169 18.02 -7.58 6.90
CA ARG A 169 17.02 -8.39 7.60
C ARG A 169 17.02 -8.09 9.10
N GLY A 170 18.20 -8.01 9.72
CA GLY A 170 18.33 -7.70 11.15
C GLY A 170 17.67 -6.36 11.53
N ARG A 171 17.87 -5.32 10.71
CA ARG A 171 17.19 -4.02 10.89
C ARG A 171 15.69 -4.13 10.67
N ALA A 172 15.25 -4.81 9.61
CA ALA A 172 13.84 -4.97 9.29
C ALA A 172 13.06 -5.78 10.36
N ALA A 173 13.70 -6.79 10.96
CA ALA A 173 13.08 -7.73 11.88
C ALA A 173 12.89 -7.19 13.32
N VAL A 174 13.32 -5.96 13.61
CA VAL A 174 13.28 -5.40 14.98
C VAL A 174 11.87 -5.39 15.59
N LEU A 175 10.83 -5.26 14.75
CA LEU A 175 9.42 -5.28 15.17
C LEU A 175 8.78 -6.67 15.15
N SER A 176 9.48 -7.70 14.66
CA SER A 176 8.95 -9.07 14.56
C SER A 176 9.03 -9.86 15.87
N GLY A 177 9.90 -9.43 16.80
CA GLY A 177 10.08 -10.07 18.12
C GLY A 177 10.30 -11.58 18.05
N GLY A 178 9.90 -12.30 19.11
CA GLY A 178 9.96 -13.76 19.16
C GLY A 178 8.87 -14.49 18.36
N ALA A 179 7.86 -13.77 17.86
CA ALA A 179 6.74 -14.35 17.11
C ALA A 179 7.13 -14.80 15.69
N GLY A 180 8.22 -14.23 15.15
CA GLY A 180 8.71 -14.48 13.81
C GLY A 180 8.11 -13.54 12.76
N GLU A 181 8.87 -13.32 11.68
CA GLU A 181 8.54 -12.37 10.60
C GLU A 181 7.21 -12.70 9.93
N ALA A 182 6.97 -13.99 9.61
CA ALA A 182 5.77 -14.42 8.92
C ALA A 182 4.50 -14.23 9.75
N ARG A 183 4.57 -14.53 11.06
CA ARG A 183 3.45 -14.35 11.97
C ARG A 183 3.14 -12.86 12.17
N THR A 184 4.18 -12.04 12.31
CA THR A 184 4.00 -10.59 12.48
C THR A 184 3.43 -9.94 11.22
N TYR A 185 3.89 -10.37 10.03
CA TYR A 185 3.30 -9.96 8.76
C TYR A 185 1.81 -10.34 8.69
N ALA A 186 1.45 -11.58 9.02
CA ALA A 186 0.05 -12.02 9.04
C ALA A 186 -0.82 -11.23 10.04
N LEU A 187 -0.30 -10.93 11.24
CA LEU A 187 -1.01 -10.14 12.24
C LEU A 187 -1.24 -8.70 11.79
N THR A 188 -0.23 -8.07 11.18
CA THR A 188 -0.35 -6.71 10.64
C THR A 188 -1.27 -6.68 9.40
N SER A 189 -1.26 -7.70 8.54
CA SER A 189 -2.27 -7.88 7.48
C SER A 189 -3.68 -7.98 8.06
N ALA A 190 -3.88 -8.80 9.08
CA ALA A 190 -5.18 -8.97 9.73
C ALA A 190 -5.66 -7.66 10.38
N ALA A 191 -4.76 -6.89 11.00
CA ALA A 191 -5.08 -5.58 11.53
C ALA A 191 -5.49 -4.59 10.43
N LEU A 192 -4.81 -4.57 9.29
CA LEU A 192 -5.16 -3.73 8.14
C LEU A 192 -6.53 -4.09 7.56
N VAL A 193 -6.79 -5.39 7.40
CA VAL A 193 -8.11 -5.90 7.00
C VAL A 193 -9.17 -5.47 8.02
N THR A 194 -8.88 -5.59 9.31
CA THR A 194 -9.83 -5.22 10.37
C THR A 194 -10.16 -3.73 10.32
N VAL A 195 -9.16 -2.85 10.17
CA VAL A 195 -9.39 -1.39 10.03
C VAL A 195 -10.25 -1.10 8.80
N GLY A 196 -9.93 -1.72 7.65
CA GLY A 196 -10.71 -1.52 6.42
C GLY A 196 -12.14 -2.05 6.52
N VAL A 197 -12.36 -3.21 7.16
CA VAL A 197 -13.69 -3.76 7.41
C VAL A 197 -14.49 -2.84 8.33
N LEU A 198 -13.90 -2.40 9.44
CA LEU A 198 -14.57 -1.49 10.38
C LEU A 198 -14.94 -0.16 9.70
N ALA A 199 -14.08 0.37 8.83
CA ALA A 199 -14.39 1.55 8.03
C ALA A 199 -15.52 1.27 7.02
N GLY A 200 -15.46 0.16 6.29
CA GLY A 200 -16.47 -0.24 5.31
C GLY A 200 -17.85 -0.45 5.92
N LEU A 201 -17.94 -0.94 7.16
CA LEU A 201 -19.20 -1.09 7.91
C LEU A 201 -19.87 0.25 8.25
N ARG A 202 -19.18 1.38 8.10
CA ARG A 202 -19.73 2.73 8.29
C ARG A 202 -20.23 3.38 6.99
N LEU A 203 -19.91 2.80 5.84
CA LEU A 203 -20.24 3.40 4.55
C LEU A 203 -21.69 3.11 4.13
N PRO A 204 -22.39 4.07 3.51
CA PRO A 204 -23.70 3.83 2.90
C PRO A 204 -23.51 3.06 1.57
N LEU A 205 -23.35 1.75 1.68
CA LEU A 205 -23.05 0.87 0.54
C LEU A 205 -24.31 0.50 -0.24
N GLU A 206 -24.77 1.39 -1.12
CA GLU A 206 -25.91 1.17 -2.01
C GLU A 206 -25.44 0.89 -3.45
N PRO A 207 -25.54 -0.37 -3.95
CA PRO A 207 -25.08 -0.70 -5.30
C PRO A 207 -25.95 -0.10 -6.41
N SER A 208 -25.32 0.33 -7.50
CA SER A 208 -25.98 0.84 -8.69
C SER A 208 -26.57 -0.26 -9.58
N SER A 209 -27.50 0.11 -10.47
CA SER A 209 -28.06 -0.79 -11.48
C SER A 209 -27.02 -1.29 -12.50
N ALA A 210 -25.86 -0.61 -12.62
CA ALA A 210 -24.75 -1.06 -13.46
C ALA A 210 -24.15 -2.40 -13.00
N GLY A 211 -24.46 -2.83 -11.76
CA GLY A 211 -24.06 -4.13 -11.21
C GLY A 211 -24.42 -5.32 -12.12
N VAL A 212 -25.56 -5.26 -12.83
CA VAL A 212 -25.99 -6.33 -13.75
C VAL A 212 -24.96 -6.59 -14.85
N VAL A 213 -24.25 -5.55 -15.31
CA VAL A 213 -23.24 -5.63 -16.37
C VAL A 213 -21.84 -5.77 -15.80
N LEU A 214 -21.52 -4.98 -14.77
CA LEU A 214 -20.15 -4.90 -14.26
C LEU A 214 -19.77 -6.10 -13.39
N VAL A 215 -20.70 -6.66 -12.60
CA VAL A 215 -20.39 -7.80 -11.71
C VAL A 215 -19.90 -9.03 -12.49
N PRO A 216 -20.57 -9.50 -13.57
CA PRO A 216 -20.06 -10.63 -14.36
C PRO A 216 -18.67 -10.39 -14.95
N VAL A 217 -18.40 -9.18 -15.44
CA VAL A 217 -17.09 -8.80 -16.01
C VAL A 217 -16.01 -8.86 -14.93
N VAL A 218 -16.26 -8.26 -13.77
CA VAL A 218 -15.31 -8.25 -12.66
C VAL A 218 -15.07 -9.66 -12.13
N LEU A 219 -16.11 -10.48 -11.96
CA LEU A 219 -15.96 -11.87 -11.54
C LEU A 219 -15.18 -12.72 -12.53
N THR A 220 -15.21 -12.39 -13.82
CA THR A 220 -14.41 -13.08 -14.85
C THR A 220 -12.94 -12.67 -14.80
N MET A 221 -12.66 -11.39 -14.54
CA MET A 221 -11.29 -10.86 -14.46
C MET A 221 -10.61 -11.13 -13.12
N MET A 222 -11.37 -11.22 -12.03
CA MET A 222 -10.83 -11.36 -10.67
C MET A 222 -9.91 -12.60 -10.51
N PRO A 223 -10.25 -13.81 -11.00
CA PRO A 223 -9.35 -14.95 -10.95
C PRO A 223 -8.03 -14.73 -11.69
N LEU A 224 -8.04 -13.99 -12.81
CA LEU A 224 -6.83 -13.68 -13.58
C LEU A 224 -5.92 -12.72 -12.80
N LEU A 225 -6.50 -11.69 -12.17
CA LEU A 225 -5.76 -10.76 -11.32
C LEU A 225 -5.15 -11.48 -10.10
N VAL A 226 -5.92 -12.35 -9.44
CA VAL A 226 -5.44 -13.16 -8.31
C VAL A 226 -4.35 -14.12 -8.75
N ALA A 227 -4.51 -14.79 -9.90
CA ALA A 227 -3.49 -15.69 -10.43
C ALA A 227 -2.20 -14.95 -10.79
N ALA A 228 -2.30 -13.76 -11.41
CA ALA A 228 -1.15 -12.91 -11.71
C ALA A 228 -0.43 -12.47 -10.43
N GLN A 229 -1.18 -12.01 -9.42
CA GLN A 229 -0.61 -11.64 -8.11
C GLN A 229 0.08 -12.84 -7.45
N ALA A 230 -0.57 -14.00 -7.41
CA ALA A 230 0.00 -15.23 -6.85
C ALA A 230 1.25 -15.67 -7.61
N TRP A 231 1.26 -15.52 -8.94
CA TRP A 231 2.40 -15.83 -9.79
C TRP A 231 3.60 -14.94 -9.49
N VAL A 232 3.40 -13.63 -9.30
CA VAL A 232 4.44 -12.69 -8.87
C VAL A 232 4.99 -13.13 -7.50
N TRP A 233 4.12 -13.37 -6.53
CA TRP A 233 4.52 -13.82 -5.19
C TRP A 233 5.30 -15.14 -5.20
N TRP A 234 4.88 -16.09 -6.03
CA TRP A 234 5.57 -17.36 -6.18
C TRP A 234 6.93 -17.20 -6.87
N THR A 235 7.00 -16.42 -7.96
CA THR A 235 8.22 -16.17 -8.76
C THR A 235 9.28 -15.51 -7.90
N PHE A 236 8.89 -14.51 -7.14
CA PHE A 236 9.81 -13.75 -6.31
C PHE A 236 9.90 -14.30 -4.88
N ARG A 237 9.32 -15.44 -4.50
CA ARG A 237 9.24 -15.92 -3.09
C ARG A 237 10.55 -15.97 -2.30
N HIS A 238 11.69 -16.09 -2.98
CA HIS A 238 13.00 -16.13 -2.36
C HIS A 238 13.48 -14.74 -1.93
N ARG A 239 14.34 -14.71 -0.91
CA ARG A 239 14.97 -13.48 -0.43
C ARG A 239 15.89 -12.89 -1.50
N VAL A 240 15.98 -11.57 -1.53
CA VAL A 240 16.85 -10.84 -2.46
C VAL A 240 18.30 -11.28 -2.25
N THR A 241 18.98 -11.66 -3.33
CA THR A 241 20.38 -12.13 -3.31
C THR A 241 21.34 -11.16 -4.01
N GLY A 242 20.83 -10.04 -4.51
CA GLY A 242 21.60 -9.01 -5.21
C GLY A 242 20.66 -7.99 -5.89
N PRO A 243 21.19 -6.88 -6.41
CA PRO A 243 20.39 -5.84 -7.04
C PRO A 243 19.76 -6.37 -8.34
N SER A 244 18.43 -6.56 -8.35
CA SER A 244 17.68 -6.94 -9.55
C SER A 244 17.10 -5.70 -10.26
N TYR A 245 17.41 -5.56 -11.55
CA TYR A 245 16.82 -4.74 -12.63
C TYR A 245 16.24 -3.32 -12.39
N LEU A 246 16.34 -2.75 -11.19
CA LEU A 246 16.18 -1.31 -10.92
C LEU A 246 17.45 -0.71 -10.30
#